data_AF-A0A7S0UES3-F1
#
_entry.id   AF-A0A7S0UES3-F1
#
_cell.length_a   1.000
_cell.length_b   1.000
_cell.length_c   1.000
_cell.angle_alpha   90.00
_cell.angle_beta   90.00
_cell.angle_gamma   90.00
#
_symmetry.space_group_name_H-M   'P 1'
#
loop_
_entity.id
_entity.type
_entity.pdbx_description
1 polymer ?
#
loop_
_entity_poly.entity_id
_entity_poly.type
_entity_poly.pdbx_seq_one_letter_code
_entity_poly.pdbx_strand_id
1 'polypeptide(L)'
;PPPPPPPHGGGGGEWVRPVTYGGVPPARAAHAAAVIGLRLFVFGGQTQDAVSRNIRPSSDVASLSLSSLTWSIADPTPPLEGPFARFGHAAVSLLDGGMVLVGGGAAPTTAPSEGAVPANVTYEGG
;
A
#
# COMPACT_ATOMS: atom_id res chain seq x y z
N PRO A 1 -26.57 -29.64 1.31
CA PRO A 1 -25.59 -28.56 1.00
C PRO A 1 -26.22 -27.22 1.41
N PRO A 2 -25.48 -26.27 2.00
CA PRO A 2 -26.02 -24.93 2.21
C PRO A 2 -26.18 -24.21 0.85
N PRO A 3 -27.14 -23.27 0.73
CA PRO A 3 -27.38 -22.55 -0.53
C PRO A 3 -26.21 -21.61 -0.87
N PRO A 4 -25.99 -21.31 -2.16
CA PRO A 4 -25.00 -20.31 -2.56
C PRO A 4 -25.38 -18.92 -2.04
N PRO A 5 -24.40 -18.07 -1.68
CA PRO A 5 -24.68 -16.69 -1.27
C PRO A 5 -25.36 -15.92 -2.42
N PRO A 6 -26.28 -14.99 -2.11
CA PRO A 6 -27.05 -14.27 -3.12
C PRO A 6 -26.15 -13.34 -3.95
N PRO A 7 -26.57 -13.00 -5.19
CA PRO A 7 -25.79 -12.14 -6.07
C PRO A 7 -25.88 -10.70 -5.56
N HIS A 8 -24.79 -10.16 -5.02
CA HIS A 8 -24.76 -8.77 -4.58
C HIS A 8 -24.68 -7.82 -5.79
N GLY A 9 -25.84 -7.48 -6.34
CA GLY A 9 -26.04 -6.34 -7.21
C GLY A 9 -26.39 -5.08 -6.41
N GLY A 10 -25.47 -4.11 -6.40
CA GLY A 10 -25.75 -2.67 -6.35
C GLY A 10 -26.39 -2.06 -5.09
N GLY A 11 -25.59 -1.31 -4.30
CA GLY A 11 -26.07 -0.11 -3.60
C GLY A 11 -26.48 -0.23 -2.13
N GLY A 12 -26.16 -1.32 -1.44
CA GLY A 12 -26.37 -1.42 0.01
C GLY A 12 -25.23 -0.76 0.78
N GLY A 13 -25.51 0.26 1.59
CA GLY A 13 -24.56 0.85 2.56
C GLY A 13 -24.21 -0.09 3.72
N GLU A 14 -24.10 -1.39 3.44
CA GLU A 14 -23.79 -2.44 4.40
C GLU A 14 -22.29 -2.71 4.41
N TRP A 15 -21.72 -2.79 5.61
CA TRP A 15 -20.34 -3.18 5.78
C TRP A 15 -20.20 -4.69 5.58
N VAL A 16 -19.43 -5.08 4.58
CA VAL A 16 -19.11 -6.48 4.31
C VAL A 16 -17.62 -6.72 4.46
N ARG A 17 -17.26 -7.92 4.96
CA ARG A 17 -15.88 -8.41 4.97
C ARG A 17 -15.71 -9.41 3.82
N PRO A 18 -15.19 -9.00 2.65
CA PRO A 18 -14.99 -9.91 1.54
C PRO A 18 -13.96 -10.99 1.89
N VAL A 19 -14.16 -12.19 1.36
CA VAL A 19 -13.12 -13.22 1.34
C VAL A 19 -12.07 -12.80 0.31
N THR A 20 -10.80 -12.77 0.72
CA THR A 20 -9.69 -12.39 -0.14
C THR A 20 -8.69 -13.54 -0.27
N TYR A 21 -7.92 -13.51 -1.35
CA TYR A 21 -6.96 -14.56 -1.70
C TYR A 21 -5.55 -13.99 -1.90
N GLY A 22 -4.56 -14.85 -2.10
CA GLY A 22 -3.19 -14.45 -2.44
C GLY A 22 -2.35 -14.01 -1.24
N GLY A 23 -1.31 -13.22 -1.51
CA GLY A 23 -0.35 -12.73 -0.51
C GLY A 23 -0.92 -11.58 0.29
N VAL A 24 -1.72 -11.88 1.31
CA VAL A 24 -2.31 -10.86 2.20
C VAL A 24 -1.19 -10.11 2.95
N PRO A 25 -1.15 -8.77 2.89
CA PRO A 25 -0.11 -8.00 3.58
C PRO A 25 -0.22 -8.19 5.11
N PRO A 26 0.90 -8.09 5.84
CA PRO A 26 0.88 -8.07 7.29
C PRO A 26 -0.01 -6.95 7.84
N ALA A 27 -0.52 -7.16 9.06
CA ALA A 27 -1.29 -6.16 9.79
C ALA A 27 -0.47 -4.86 9.92
N ARG A 28 -1.10 -3.74 9.58
CA ARG A 28 -0.43 -2.44 9.50
C ARG A 28 -1.34 -1.29 9.94
N ALA A 29 -0.72 -0.21 10.43
CA ALA A 29 -1.41 1.02 10.82
C ALA A 29 -0.79 2.24 10.12
N ALA A 30 -1.54 3.35 10.03
CA ALA A 30 -1.09 4.61 9.44
C ALA A 30 -0.49 4.48 8.02
N HIS A 31 -0.99 3.51 7.24
CA HIS A 31 -0.70 3.37 5.81
C HIS A 31 -1.58 4.33 5.01
N ALA A 32 -1.24 4.55 3.75
CA ALA A 32 -2.12 5.21 2.80
C ALA A 32 -2.55 4.24 1.70
N ALA A 33 -3.71 4.50 1.11
CA ALA A 33 -4.24 3.69 0.03
C ALA A 33 -4.90 4.57 -1.04
N ALA A 34 -4.79 4.14 -2.30
CA ALA A 34 -5.44 4.78 -3.43
C ALA A 34 -5.91 3.71 -4.42
N VAL A 35 -7.00 4.01 -5.14
CA VAL A 35 -7.51 3.13 -6.20
C VAL A 35 -7.02 3.66 -7.55
N ILE A 36 -6.41 2.78 -8.35
CA ILE A 36 -5.98 3.07 -9.72
C ILE A 36 -6.56 1.97 -10.61
N GLY A 37 -7.45 2.35 -11.52
CA GLY A 37 -8.23 1.38 -12.30
C GLY A 37 -9.04 0.44 -11.40
N LEU A 38 -8.87 -0.88 -11.57
CA LEU A 38 -9.51 -1.92 -10.76
C LEU A 38 -8.60 -2.48 -9.66
N ARG A 39 -7.62 -1.71 -9.20
CA ARG A 39 -6.68 -2.12 -8.16
C ARG A 39 -6.64 -1.10 -7.03
N LEU A 40 -6.77 -1.59 -5.80
CA LEU A 40 -6.50 -0.82 -4.59
C LEU A 40 -5.02 -1.02 -4.23
N PHE A 41 -4.26 0.06 -4.20
CA PHE A 41 -2.86 0.06 -3.75
C PHE A 41 -2.77 0.54 -2.32
N VAL A 42 -1.88 -0.08 -1.54
CA VAL A 42 -1.57 0.27 -0.15
C VAL A 42 -0.07 0.45 -0.05
N PHE A 43 0.37 1.64 0.37
CA PHE A 43 1.79 1.95 0.57
C PHE A 43 2.13 2.11 2.05
N GLY A 44 3.22 1.46 2.44
CA GLY A 44 3.92 1.69 3.70
C GLY A 44 3.05 1.54 4.95
N GLY A 45 3.24 2.46 5.89
CA GLY A 45 2.65 2.40 7.22
C GLY A 45 3.58 1.72 8.24
N GLN A 46 3.03 1.36 9.39
CA GLN A 46 3.74 0.66 10.46
C GLN A 46 3.33 -0.81 10.47
N THR A 47 4.30 -1.71 10.37
CA THR A 47 4.10 -3.16 10.41
C THR A 47 4.97 -3.80 11.49
N GLN A 48 4.57 -4.97 11.97
CA GLN A 48 5.38 -5.75 12.89
C GLN A 48 6.43 -6.55 12.12
N ASP A 49 7.70 -6.33 12.45
CA ASP A 49 8.79 -7.15 11.93
C ASP A 49 8.63 -8.62 12.37
N ALA A 50 8.77 -9.54 11.42
CA ALA A 50 8.46 -10.95 11.65
C ALA A 50 9.39 -11.59 12.69
N VAL A 51 10.65 -11.13 12.76
CA VAL A 51 11.67 -11.72 13.63
C VAL A 51 11.74 -11.01 14.98
N SER A 52 11.97 -9.70 14.97
CA SER A 52 12.17 -8.89 16.18
C SER A 52 10.88 -8.52 16.90
N ARG A 53 9.71 -8.77 16.27
CA ARG A 53 8.37 -8.42 16.78
C ARG A 53 8.17 -6.92 17.04
N ASN A 54 9.12 -6.09 16.65
CA ASN A 54 9.04 -4.66 16.80
C ASN A 54 8.19 -4.03 15.70
N ILE A 55 7.52 -2.92 16.03
CA ILE A 55 6.84 -2.10 15.03
C ILE A 55 7.89 -1.26 14.28
N ARG A 56 7.82 -1.30 12.94
CA ARG A 56 8.73 -0.61 12.03
C ARG A 56 7.95 0.08 10.90
N PRO A 57 8.42 1.25 10.43
CA PRO A 57 7.95 1.80 9.16
C PRO A 57 8.23 0.84 8.00
N SER A 58 7.33 0.77 7.03
CA SER A 58 7.46 -0.03 5.82
C SER A 58 7.48 0.84 4.58
N SER A 59 8.20 0.43 3.54
CA SER A 59 8.15 0.99 2.17
C SER A 59 7.50 0.02 1.18
N ASP A 60 6.90 -1.08 1.65
CA ASP A 60 6.28 -2.07 0.78
C ASP A 60 5.02 -1.53 0.11
N VAL A 61 4.74 -2.05 -1.08
CA VAL A 61 3.51 -1.82 -1.83
C VAL A 61 2.72 -3.12 -1.86
N ALA A 62 1.51 -3.09 -1.33
CA ALA A 62 0.53 -4.15 -1.55
C ALA A 62 -0.55 -3.67 -2.52
N SER A 63 -1.10 -4.58 -3.32
CA SER A 63 -2.23 -4.30 -4.19
C SER A 63 -3.30 -5.38 -4.09
N LEU A 64 -4.55 -4.95 -4.13
CA LEU A 64 -5.72 -5.82 -4.21
C LEU A 64 -6.40 -5.63 -5.56
N SER A 65 -6.49 -6.71 -6.33
CA SER A 65 -7.38 -6.75 -7.50
C SER A 65 -8.83 -6.70 -7.04
N LEU A 66 -9.58 -5.67 -7.42
CA LEU A 66 -10.98 -5.51 -7.03
C LEU A 66 -11.93 -6.41 -7.83
N SER A 67 -11.46 -6.98 -8.96
CA SER A 67 -12.23 -7.94 -9.76
C SER A 67 -12.15 -9.36 -9.19
N SER A 68 -10.99 -9.76 -8.67
CA SER A 68 -10.74 -11.13 -8.19
C SER A 68 -10.53 -11.24 -6.68
N LEU A 69 -10.53 -10.11 -5.97
CA LEU A 69 -10.25 -10.02 -4.53
C LEU A 69 -8.95 -10.72 -4.13
N THR A 70 -7.93 -10.64 -5.00
CA THR A 70 -6.63 -11.27 -4.80
C THR A 70 -5.56 -10.22 -4.48
N TRP A 71 -4.86 -10.43 -3.37
CA TRP A 71 -3.73 -9.61 -2.94
C TRP A 71 -2.43 -10.02 -3.62
N SER A 72 -1.59 -9.04 -3.86
CA SER A 72 -0.21 -9.21 -4.29
C SER A 72 0.66 -8.19 -3.56
N ILE A 73 1.79 -8.64 -3.04
CA ILE A 73 2.82 -7.75 -2.45
C ILE A 73 3.86 -7.57 -3.54
N ALA A 74 4.15 -6.33 -3.90
CA ALA A 74 5.20 -6.04 -4.85
C ALA A 74 6.53 -6.47 -4.24
N ASP A 75 7.36 -7.15 -5.02
CA ASP A 75 8.73 -7.41 -4.62
C ASP A 75 9.43 -6.06 -4.38
N PRO A 76 10.21 -5.92 -3.30
CA PRO A 76 11.03 -4.73 -3.11
C PRO A 76 12.01 -4.65 -4.27
N THR A 77 11.75 -3.76 -5.23
CA THR A 77 12.66 -3.50 -6.34
C THR A 77 13.97 -2.92 -5.76
N PRO A 78 15.11 -3.63 -5.90
CA PRO A 78 16.41 -3.13 -5.44
C PRO A 78 16.85 -1.92 -6.31
N PRO A 79 17.65 -0.99 -5.77
CA PRO A 79 17.15 0.23 -5.14
C PRO A 79 17.24 1.45 -6.08
N LEU A 80 16.40 2.48 -5.87
CA LEU A 80 16.78 3.91 -5.74
C LEU A 80 15.67 4.94 -6.05
N GLU A 81 14.55 4.59 -6.68
CA GLU A 81 13.56 5.62 -7.12
C GLU A 81 12.23 5.66 -6.35
N GLY A 82 12.00 4.72 -5.42
CA GLY A 82 10.79 4.65 -4.62
C GLY A 82 10.83 5.53 -3.35
N PRO A 83 9.67 5.98 -2.82
CA PRO A 83 9.64 6.70 -1.55
C PRO A 83 10.22 5.87 -0.39
N PHE A 84 10.97 6.51 0.51
CA PHE A 84 11.40 5.86 1.75
C PHE A 84 10.21 5.39 2.60
N ALA A 85 10.49 4.43 3.51
CA ALA A 85 9.55 3.77 4.42
C ALA A 85 8.33 4.61 4.83
N ARG A 86 8.25 5.37 5.91
CA ARG A 86 7.11 6.26 6.22
C ARG A 86 5.75 5.65 6.62
N PHE A 87 5.08 6.42 7.46
CA PHE A 87 3.71 6.22 7.91
C PHE A 87 3.05 7.60 8.13
N GLY A 88 1.73 7.64 8.33
CA GLY A 88 0.98 8.89 8.58
C GLY A 88 0.95 9.84 7.38
N HIS A 89 1.07 9.30 6.16
CA HIS A 89 1.04 10.03 4.91
C HIS A 89 -0.33 9.88 4.24
N ALA A 90 -0.60 10.72 3.24
CA ALA A 90 -1.73 10.58 2.34
C ALA A 90 -1.28 10.01 0.99
N ALA A 91 -2.20 9.36 0.28
CA ALA A 91 -1.99 8.89 -1.09
C ALA A 91 -3.12 9.42 -1.99
N VAL A 92 -2.76 9.87 -3.18
CA VAL A 92 -3.69 10.41 -4.18
C VAL A 92 -3.41 9.74 -5.52
N SER A 93 -4.43 9.15 -6.13
CA SER A 93 -4.35 8.60 -7.49
C SER A 93 -4.34 9.74 -8.51
N LEU A 94 -3.48 9.62 -9.52
CA LEU A 94 -3.40 10.51 -10.66
C LEU A 94 -4.20 9.95 -11.84
N LEU A 95 -4.56 10.83 -12.78
CA LEU A 95 -5.33 10.47 -13.98
C LEU A 95 -4.54 9.63 -14.98
N ASP A 96 -3.22 9.77 -14.98
CA ASP A 96 -2.27 9.02 -15.82
C ASP A 96 -2.00 7.59 -15.32
N GLY A 97 -2.65 7.17 -14.22
CA GLY A 97 -2.41 5.87 -13.61
C GLY A 97 -1.29 5.87 -12.56
N GLY A 98 -0.73 7.03 -12.22
CA GLY A 98 0.23 7.19 -11.13
C GLY A 98 -0.43 7.36 -9.74
N MET A 99 0.41 7.44 -8.72
CA MET A 99 0.02 7.78 -7.35
C MET A 99 1.06 8.70 -6.72
N VAL A 100 0.60 9.76 -6.05
CA VAL A 100 1.45 10.68 -5.29
C VAL A 100 1.24 10.45 -3.80
N LEU A 101 2.35 10.43 -3.05
CA LEU A 101 2.35 10.39 -1.60
C LEU A 101 2.65 11.78 -1.05
N VAL A 102 1.81 12.26 -0.12
CA VAL A 102 1.96 13.60 0.48
C VAL A 102 2.11 13.48 1.99
N GLY A 103 3.17 14.10 2.54
CA GLY A 103 3.42 14.16 3.98
C GLY A 103 3.86 12.83 4.62
N GLY A 104 3.54 12.68 5.90
CA GLY A 104 3.96 11.59 6.78
C GLY A 104 5.45 11.61 7.13
N GLY A 105 5.94 10.54 7.76
CA GLY A 105 7.36 10.41 8.07
C GLY A 105 7.82 9.05 8.60
N ALA A 106 8.97 8.60 8.10
CA ALA A 106 10.07 7.93 8.81
C ALA A 106 11.11 7.36 7.82
N ALA A 107 12.36 7.83 7.94
CA ALA A 107 13.59 7.44 7.24
C ALA A 107 14.80 7.54 8.21
N PRO A 108 16.02 7.20 7.77
CA PRO A 108 16.70 5.91 7.91
C PRO A 108 17.13 5.60 9.35
N THR A 109 17.31 4.33 9.72
CA THR A 109 17.98 3.96 11.00
C THR A 109 19.48 4.30 11.03
N THR A 110 20.00 5.01 10.02
CA THR A 110 21.35 5.58 9.97
C THR A 110 21.25 7.01 9.45
N ALA A 111 21.82 7.98 10.16
CA ALA A 111 21.87 9.38 9.73
C ALA A 111 22.36 9.50 8.27
N PRO A 112 21.80 10.39 7.44
CA PRO A 112 22.39 10.69 6.14
C PRO A 112 23.72 11.39 6.38
N SER A 113 24.80 10.91 5.76
CA SER A 113 25.99 11.75 5.53
C SER A 113 25.52 13.03 4.84
N GLU A 114 26.04 14.19 5.27
CA GLU A 114 25.71 15.52 4.71
C GLU A 114 25.55 15.47 3.18
N GLY A 115 24.39 15.91 2.66
CA GLY A 115 24.23 16.21 1.24
C GLY A 115 22.97 15.71 0.52
N ALA A 116 22.04 14.98 1.16
CA ALA A 116 20.87 14.46 0.46
C ALA A 116 19.74 15.52 0.30
N VAL A 117 19.54 15.99 -0.93
CA VAL A 117 18.44 16.86 -1.36
C VAL A 117 17.12 16.06 -1.35
N PRO A 118 16.00 16.57 -0.82
CA PRO A 118 14.72 15.84 -0.86
C PRO A 118 14.20 15.73 -2.30
N ALA A 119 13.99 14.50 -2.77
CA ALA A 119 13.47 14.23 -4.10
C ALA A 119 11.93 14.19 -4.09
N ASN A 120 11.32 15.16 -4.76
CA ASN A 120 9.93 15.11 -5.23
C ASN A 120 9.93 14.26 -6.51
N VAL A 121 9.47 13.01 -6.41
CA VAL A 121 9.43 12.07 -7.54
C VAL A 121 8.00 11.88 -8.01
N THR A 122 7.74 12.25 -9.25
CA THR A 122 6.57 11.85 -10.04
C THR A 122 6.90 10.54 -10.76
N TYR A 123 6.03 9.53 -10.65
CA TYR A 123 6.20 8.25 -11.34
C TYR A 123 5.54 8.32 -12.72
N GLU A 124 6.35 8.38 -13.78
CA GLU A 124 5.88 8.31 -15.17
C GLU A 124 5.93 6.85 -15.62
N GLY A 125 4.78 6.30 -16.04
CA GLY A 125 4.65 4.92 -16.49
C GLY A 125 5.14 4.71 -17.93
N GLY A 126 5.79 3.57 -18.17
CA GLY A 126 6.00 2.99 -19.51
C GLY A 126 4.92 1.98 -19.88
#